data_AF-F0YM32-F1
#
_entry.id   AF-F0YM32-F1
#
_cell.length_a   1.000
_cell.length_b   1.000
_cell.length_c   1.000
_cell.angle_alpha   90.00
_cell.angle_beta   90.00
_cell.angle_gamma   90.00
#
_symmetry.space_group_name_H-M   'P 1'
#
loop_
_entity.id
_entity.type
_entity.pdbx_description
1 polymer ?
#
loop_
_entity_poly.entity_id
_entity_poly.type
_entity_poly.pdbx_seq_one_letter_code
_entity_poly.pdbx_strand_id
1 'polypeptide(L)'
;EVGTESAVDRGKSTKSFLMSLFEADGHHSVEGLDTFNACYGGTNALFSTTSWFQSKACNDTYGVVVCSDPAVHPDPAHISGIGASSISLLVASQSSLLLRRERTTFIKHSWDFYRP
;
A
#
# COMPACT_ATOMS: atom_id res chain seq x y z
N GLU A 1 -1.70 4.40 4.25
CA GLU A 1 -0.63 4.06 3.27
C GLU A 1 -1.25 3.39 2.06
N VAL A 2 -0.71 3.60 0.87
CA VAL A 2 -1.14 2.90 -0.35
C VAL A 2 0.03 2.12 -0.93
N GLY A 3 -0.13 0.81 -1.09
CA GLY A 3 0.78 -0.02 -1.86
C GLY A 3 0.28 -0.16 -3.28
N THR A 4 1.08 0.26 -4.25
CA THR A 4 0.75 0.11 -5.66
C THR A 4 2.03 0.05 -6.49
N GLU A 5 1.97 -0.65 -7.60
CA GLU A 5 2.95 -0.55 -8.68
C GLU A 5 2.40 0.22 -9.90
N SER A 6 1.14 0.65 -9.85
CA SER A 6 0.41 1.28 -10.95
C SER A 6 0.20 2.77 -10.71
N ALA A 7 1.27 3.46 -10.29
CA ALA A 7 1.23 4.90 -10.03
C ALA A 7 0.69 5.66 -11.24
N VAL A 8 -0.39 6.43 -11.02
CA VAL A 8 -1.06 7.21 -12.07
C VAL A 8 -0.25 8.47 -12.41
N ASP A 9 0.53 8.98 -11.46
CA ASP A 9 1.38 10.15 -11.60
C ASP A 9 2.68 9.97 -10.81
N ARG A 10 3.76 10.65 -11.22
CA ARG A 10 5.08 10.55 -10.57
C ARG A 10 5.22 11.43 -9.33
N GLY A 11 4.48 12.53 -9.25
CA GLY A 11 4.51 13.47 -8.12
C GLY A 11 3.25 13.44 -7.25
N LYS A 12 2.11 13.02 -7.83
CA LYS A 12 0.82 12.92 -7.14
C LYS A 12 0.52 11.47 -6.78
N SER A 13 0.61 11.17 -5.48
CA SER A 13 0.29 9.85 -4.94
C SER A 13 -1.19 9.48 -5.08
N THR A 14 -1.48 8.20 -5.27
CA THR A 14 -2.82 7.61 -5.17
C THR A 14 -3.47 7.95 -3.83
N LYS A 15 -2.71 7.94 -2.73
CA LYS A 15 -3.17 8.41 -1.41
C LYS A 15 -3.81 9.79 -1.49
N SER A 16 -3.25 10.72 -2.26
CA SER A 16 -3.79 12.08 -2.37
C SER A 16 -5.12 12.15 -3.12
N PHE A 17 -5.43 11.17 -3.98
CA PHE A 17 -6.77 11.03 -4.56
C PHE A 17 -7.76 10.51 -3.51
N LEU A 18 -7.34 9.54 -2.69
CA LEU A 18 -8.17 8.98 -1.61
C LEU A 18 -8.53 10.02 -0.54
N MET A 19 -7.70 11.04 -0.34
CA MET A 19 -8.02 12.13 0.59
C MET A 19 -9.34 12.84 0.27
N SER A 20 -9.80 12.85 -0.99
CA SER A 20 -11.13 13.39 -1.35
C SER A 20 -12.28 12.76 -0.56
N LEU A 21 -12.16 11.50 -0.13
CA LEU A 21 -13.14 10.81 0.69
C LEU A 21 -13.16 11.32 2.14
N PHE A 22 -12.01 11.77 2.65
CA PHE A 22 -11.84 12.26 4.02
C PHE A 22 -12.10 13.76 4.12
N GLU A 23 -11.78 14.50 3.05
CA GLU A 23 -12.00 15.94 2.93
C GLU A 23 -13.50 16.30 3.01
N ALA A 24 -14.37 15.41 2.53
CA ALA A 24 -15.83 15.58 2.63
C ALA A 24 -16.32 15.75 4.08
N ASP A 25 -15.63 15.11 5.04
CA ASP A 25 -15.92 15.17 6.48
C ASP A 25 -14.95 16.11 7.24
N GLY A 26 -14.12 16.89 6.52
CA GLY A 26 -13.14 17.82 7.10
C GLY A 26 -11.88 17.17 7.68
N HIS A 27 -11.61 15.90 7.32
CA HIS A 27 -10.43 15.16 7.80
C HIS A 27 -9.23 15.34 6.86
N HIS A 28 -8.34 16.28 7.21
CA HIS A 28 -7.10 16.54 6.45
C HIS A 28 -5.83 15.98 7.11
N SER A 29 -5.88 15.73 8.43
CA SER A 29 -4.72 15.27 9.22
C SER A 29 -4.61 13.75 9.19
N VAL A 30 -4.26 13.19 8.02
CA VAL A 30 -4.10 11.74 7.82
C VAL A 30 -2.71 11.46 7.24
N GLU A 31 -1.87 10.74 7.99
CA GLU A 31 -0.48 10.42 7.59
C GLU A 31 -0.39 9.37 6.45
N GLY A 32 0.82 9.18 5.92
CA GLY A 32 1.14 8.17 4.90
C GLY A 32 1.09 8.68 3.45
N LEU A 33 1.67 7.90 2.54
CA LEU A 33 1.82 8.19 1.11
C LEU A 33 1.63 6.90 0.29
N ASP A 34 2.12 6.90 -0.95
CA ASP A 34 2.25 5.68 -1.75
C ASP A 34 3.61 5.02 -1.46
N THR A 35 3.65 3.71 -1.51
CA THR A 35 4.88 2.91 -1.49
C THR A 35 4.90 1.96 -2.68
N PHE A 36 6.08 1.83 -3.28
CA PHE A 36 6.25 1.26 -4.61
C PHE A 36 7.45 0.31 -4.62
N ASN A 37 7.22 -0.95 -4.99
CA ASN A 37 8.25 -1.91 -5.38
C ASN A 37 7.57 -3.15 -6.00
N ALA A 38 7.10 -3.05 -7.25
CA ALA A 38 6.27 -4.08 -7.89
C ALA A 38 5.14 -4.54 -6.93
N CYS A 39 4.81 -5.83 -6.91
CA CYS A 39 3.77 -6.39 -6.06
C CYS A 39 4.05 -6.29 -4.53
N TYR A 40 5.25 -5.90 -4.10
CA TYR A 40 5.62 -5.81 -2.67
C TYR A 40 5.10 -4.54 -1.97
N GLY A 41 4.69 -3.51 -2.72
CA GLY A 41 4.25 -2.23 -2.17
C GLY A 41 3.20 -2.38 -1.06
N GLY A 42 2.19 -3.24 -1.27
CA GLY A 42 1.14 -3.50 -0.27
C GLY A 42 1.67 -4.04 1.06
N THR A 43 2.62 -4.98 1.03
CA THR A 43 3.25 -5.51 2.24
C THR A 43 4.06 -4.44 2.95
N ASN A 44 4.79 -3.61 2.21
CA ASN A 44 5.54 -2.50 2.80
C ASN A 44 4.60 -1.47 3.46
N ALA A 45 3.48 -1.15 2.81
CA ALA A 45 2.46 -0.25 3.35
C ALA A 45 1.88 -0.76 4.69
N LEU A 46 1.64 -2.07 4.78
CA LEU A 46 1.21 -2.72 6.01
C LEU A 46 2.27 -2.65 7.11
N PHE A 47 3.54 -2.88 6.78
CA PHE A 47 4.63 -2.77 7.75
C PHE A 47 4.84 -1.33 8.23
N SER A 48 4.79 -0.34 7.34
CA SER A 48 4.87 1.08 7.71
C SER A 48 3.74 1.47 8.66
N THR A 49 2.50 1.11 8.31
CA THR A 49 1.31 1.39 9.15
C THR A 49 1.41 0.69 10.51
N THR A 50 1.87 -0.56 10.54
CA THR A 50 2.08 -1.29 11.81
C THR A 50 3.19 -0.63 12.64
N SER A 51 4.26 -0.15 12.01
CA SER A 51 5.37 0.51 12.70
C SER A 51 4.93 1.87 13.27
N TRP A 52 4.07 2.59 12.57
CA TRP A 52 3.43 3.81 13.06
C TRP A 52 2.60 3.54 14.32
N PHE A 53 1.77 2.48 14.34
CA PHE A 53 1.01 2.06 15.53
C PHE A 53 1.89 1.73 16.74
N GLN A 54 3.10 1.20 16.50
CA GLN A 54 4.06 0.86 17.54
C GLN A 54 4.92 2.05 17.99
N SER A 55 4.81 3.18 17.29
CA SER A 55 5.57 4.39 17.57
C SER A 55 4.88 5.27 18.61
N LYS A 56 5.63 6.23 19.16
CA LYS A 56 5.06 7.28 20.04
C LYS A 56 4.21 8.32 19.31
N ALA A 57 4.19 8.29 17.98
CA ALA A 57 3.41 9.22 17.16
C ALA A 57 1.96 8.72 16.93
N CYS A 58 1.66 7.46 17.27
CA CYS A 58 0.32 6.92 17.18
C CYS A 58 -0.64 7.70 18.10
N ASN A 59 -1.80 8.07 17.56
CA ASN A 59 -2.79 8.93 18.21
C ASN A 59 -4.10 8.18 18.53
N ASP A 60 -4.02 6.87 18.81
CA ASP A 60 -5.16 5.99 19.11
C ASP A 60 -6.26 5.93 18.04
N THR A 61 -5.93 6.25 16.79
CA THR A 61 -6.84 6.15 15.64
C THR A 61 -6.61 4.88 14.83
N TYR A 62 -7.41 4.68 13.78
CA TYR A 62 -7.25 3.58 12.84
C TYR A 62 -6.24 3.90 11.74
N GLY A 63 -5.47 2.88 11.33
CA GLY A 63 -4.70 2.93 10.10
C GLY A 63 -5.47 2.26 8.97
N VAL A 64 -5.35 2.81 7.76
CA VAL A 64 -5.89 2.17 6.55
C VAL A 64 -4.75 1.94 5.57
N VAL A 65 -4.65 0.69 5.10
CA VAL A 65 -3.73 0.27 4.05
C VAL A 65 -4.55 -0.11 2.84
N VAL A 66 -4.24 0.48 1.69
CA VAL A 66 -4.88 0.14 0.42
C VAL A 66 -3.84 -0.50 -0.49
N CYS A 67 -4.13 -1.69 -1.01
CA CYS A 67 -3.34 -2.36 -2.04
C CYS A 67 -4.17 -2.35 -3.32
N SER A 68 -3.70 -1.69 -4.38
CA SER A 68 -4.52 -1.52 -5.58
C SER A 68 -3.66 -1.53 -6.84
N ASP A 69 -3.93 -2.48 -7.73
CA ASP A 69 -3.18 -2.61 -8.97
C ASP A 69 -4.02 -3.25 -10.08
N PRO A 70 -4.04 -2.64 -11.28
CA PRO A 70 -4.25 -3.34 -12.53
C PRO A 70 -2.93 -3.92 -13.06
N ALA A 71 -2.79 -5.25 -13.02
CA ALA A 71 -1.79 -5.98 -13.78
C ALA A 71 -2.22 -6.05 -15.25
N VAL A 72 -1.53 -5.29 -16.11
CA VAL A 72 -1.79 -5.24 -17.55
C VAL A 72 -0.53 -5.63 -18.32
N HIS A 73 -0.70 -6.45 -19.36
CA HIS A 73 0.38 -6.86 -20.25
C HIS A 73 -0.13 -6.87 -21.70
N PRO A 74 0.62 -6.28 -22.67
CA PRO A 74 0.15 -6.17 -24.06
C PRO A 74 0.22 -7.51 -24.82
N ASP A 75 1.11 -8.41 -24.42
CA ASP A 75 1.27 -9.72 -25.06
C ASP A 75 0.23 -10.74 -24.51
N PRO A 76 -0.64 -11.31 -25.37
CA PRO A 76 -1.60 -12.34 -25.00
C PRO A 76 -0.96 -13.61 -24.40
N ALA A 77 0.31 -13.89 -24.66
CA ALA A 77 1.02 -15.01 -24.04
C ALA A 77 1.10 -14.91 -22.51
N HIS A 78 0.93 -13.70 -21.96
CA HIS A 78 0.96 -13.42 -20.52
C HIS A 78 -0.44 -13.25 -19.90
N ILE A 79 -1.51 -13.62 -20.62
CA ILE A 79 -2.90 -13.40 -20.18
C ILE A 79 -3.27 -14.09 -18.85
N SER A 80 -2.55 -15.14 -18.46
CA SER A 80 -2.77 -15.78 -17.15
C SER A 80 -2.29 -14.93 -15.97
N GLY A 81 -1.44 -13.93 -16.21
CA GLY A 81 -0.87 -13.05 -15.19
C GLY A 81 -1.50 -11.66 -15.11
N ILE A 82 -2.50 -11.37 -15.96
CA ILE A 82 -3.21 -10.08 -15.92
C ILE A 82 -4.44 -10.14 -15.03
N GLY A 83 -4.83 -9.01 -14.47
CA GLY A 83 -5.97 -8.89 -13.57
C GLY A 83 -6.00 -7.53 -12.90
N ALA A 84 -7.10 -7.19 -12.24
CA ALA A 84 -7.20 -5.97 -11.47
C ALA A 84 -7.94 -6.24 -10.17
N SER A 85 -7.41 -5.71 -9.07
CA SER A 85 -8.06 -5.79 -7.77
C SER A 85 -7.65 -4.64 -6.86
N SER A 86 -8.46 -4.41 -5.84
CA SER A 86 -8.14 -3.50 -4.76
C SER A 86 -8.59 -4.11 -3.43
N ILE A 87 -7.75 -4.00 -2.41
CA ILE A 87 -8.00 -4.48 -1.06
C ILE A 87 -7.70 -3.36 -0.07
N SER A 88 -8.61 -3.13 0.87
CA SER A 88 -8.41 -2.21 1.98
C SER A 88 -8.34 -2.98 3.30
N LEU A 89 -7.26 -2.77 4.05
CA LEU A 89 -7.01 -3.38 5.35
C LEU A 89 -7.13 -2.30 6.43
N LEU A 90 -8.03 -2.52 7.38
CA LEU A 90 -8.12 -1.72 8.59
C LEU A 90 -7.12 -2.26 9.63
N VAL A 91 -6.22 -1.40 10.08
CA VAL A 91 -5.18 -1.72 11.07
C VAL A 91 -5.54 -1.01 12.38
N ALA A 92 -5.49 -1.74 13.48
CA ALA A 92 -5.84 -1.26 14.82
C ALA A 92 -5.03 -2.00 15.89
N SER A 93 -4.94 -1.41 17.08
CA SER A 93 -4.27 -2.02 18.25
C SER A 93 -5.00 -3.27 18.76
N GLN A 94 -6.33 -3.32 18.65
CA GLN A 94 -7.17 -4.46 19.01
C GLN A 94 -7.70 -5.14 17.74
N SER A 95 -6.88 -5.97 17.09
CA SER A 95 -7.27 -6.70 15.88
C SER A 95 -7.57 -8.18 16.15
N SER A 96 -8.49 -8.76 15.37
CA SER A 96 -8.78 -10.20 15.36
C SER A 96 -7.70 -11.01 14.65
N LEU A 97 -7.02 -10.40 13.68
CA LEU A 97 -5.86 -10.95 12.99
C LEU A 97 -4.60 -10.25 13.49
N LEU A 98 -3.80 -10.97 14.28
CA LEU A 98 -2.60 -10.43 14.89
C LEU A 98 -1.38 -10.67 13.99
N LEU A 99 -0.71 -9.58 13.61
CA LEU A 99 0.58 -9.68 12.94
C LEU A 99 1.64 -10.07 13.98
N ARG A 100 2.29 -11.21 13.79
CA ARG A 100 3.38 -11.62 14.67
C ARG A 100 4.64 -10.77 14.44
N ARG A 101 5.55 -10.80 15.42
CA ARG A 101 6.79 -10.01 15.39
C ARG A 101 7.84 -10.60 14.45
N GLU A 102 7.76 -11.90 14.18
CA GLU A 102 8.70 -12.60 13.31
C GLU A 102 8.56 -12.08 11.87
N ARG A 103 9.65 -11.54 11.34
CA ARG A 103 9.75 -11.04 9.96
C ARG A 103 11.07 -11.50 9.37
N THR A 104 11.05 -11.83 8.09
CA THR A 104 12.26 -12.12 7.33
C THR A 104 12.10 -11.47 5.95
N THR A 105 13.16 -10.82 5.48
CA THR A 105 13.15 -10.04 4.26
C THR A 105 14.39 -10.40 3.44
N PHE A 106 14.23 -10.52 2.13
CA PHE A 106 15.31 -10.66 1.17
C PHE A 106 15.10 -9.62 0.06
N ILE A 107 16.07 -8.73 -0.12
CA ILE A 107 16.05 -7.70 -1.17
C ILE A 107 17.36 -7.81 -1.94
N LYS A 108 17.26 -7.89 -3.27
CA LYS A 108 18.39 -8.02 -4.19
C LYS A 108 18.18 -7.08 -5.37
N HIS A 109 19.25 -6.39 -5.78
CA HIS A 109 19.25 -5.68 -7.05
C HIS A 109 19.14 -6.68 -8.20
N SER A 110 18.12 -6.52 -9.04
CA SER A 110 17.80 -7.41 -10.15
C SER A 110 17.05 -6.64 -11.24
N TRP A 111 17.15 -7.14 -12.48
CA TRP A 111 16.48 -6.61 -13.67
C TRP A 111 15.58 -7.70 -14.29
N ASP A 112 14.82 -8.38 -13.44
CA ASP A 112 13.91 -9.47 -13.79
C ASP A 112 12.55 -8.95 -14.26
N PHE A 113 12.01 -7.92 -13.61
CA PHE A 113 10.79 -7.23 -14.01
C PHE A 113 10.86 -5.76 -13.60
N TYR A 114 10.67 -4.84 -14.55
CA TYR A 114 10.71 -3.40 -14.31
C TYR A 114 9.92 -2.62 -15.37
N ARG A 115 9.47 -1.42 -15.01
CA ARG A 115 8.81 -0.46 -15.90
C ARG A 115 9.61 0.85 -15.91
N PRO A 116 10.56 1.02 -16.84
CA PRO A 116 11.42 2.22 -16.89
C PRO A 116 10.66 3.48 -17.36
#